data_AF-A0AAV5NKT3-F1
#
_entry.id   AF-A0AAV5NKT3-F1
#
_cell.length_a   1.000
_cell.length_b   1.000
_cell.length_c   1.000
_cell.angle_alpha   90.00
_cell.angle_beta   90.00
_cell.angle_gamma   90.00
#
_symmetry.space_group_name_H-M   'P 1'
#
loop_
_entity.id
_entity.type
_entity.pdbx_description
1 polymer ?
#
loop_
_entity_poly.entity_id
_entity_poly.type
_entity_poly.pdbx_seq_one_letter_code
_entity_poly.pdbx_strand_id
1 'polypeptide(L)' 'MNRKKKINQILKNKQKKKNSKLHKSNKPKYISKADRAKLEAEEQVQTDSATIVQEESNG' A
#
# COMPACT_ATOMS: atom_id res chain seq x y z
N MET A 1 7.73 26.75 31.15
CA MET A 1 7.52 25.46 30.43
C MET A 1 8.26 24.36 31.17
N ASN A 2 7.54 23.54 31.91
CA ASN A 2 8.18 22.48 32.72
C ASN A 2 8.77 21.41 31.80
N ARG A 3 9.84 20.76 32.26
CA ARG A 3 10.59 19.73 31.51
C ARG A 3 9.67 18.69 30.86
N LYS A 4 8.67 18.21 31.61
CA LYS A 4 7.65 17.25 31.15
C LYS A 4 6.86 17.76 29.93
N LYS A 5 6.43 19.02 29.95
CA LYS A 5 5.68 19.64 28.84
C LYS A 5 6.56 19.80 27.60
N LYS A 6 7.84 20.16 27.77
CA LYS A 6 8.80 20.31 26.68
C LYS A 6 9.09 18.99 25.98
N ILE A 7 9.33 17.92 26.74
CA ILE A 7 9.57 16.57 26.19
C ILE A 7 8.36 16.12 25.36
N ASN A 8 7.15 16.25 25.90
CA ASN A 8 5.93 15.86 25.21
C ASN A 8 5.71 16.65 23.90
N GLN A 9 6.02 17.95 23.90
CA GLN A 9 5.93 18.77 22.70
C GLN A 9 6.93 18.33 21.63
N ILE A 10 8.18 18.03 22.02
CA ILE A 10 9.22 17.53 21.10
C ILE A 10 8.81 16.19 20.48
N LEU A 11 8.32 15.24 21.30
CA LEU A 11 7.89 13.93 20.82
C LEU A 11 6.73 14.04 19.82
N LYS A 12 5.70 14.83 20.16
CA LYS A 12 4.56 15.09 19.25
C LYS A 12 5.02 15.72 17.94
N ASN A 13 5.94 16.67 17.98
CA ASN A 13 6.48 17.31 16.78
C ASN A 13 7.26 16.33 15.90
N LYS A 14 8.07 15.45 16.50
CA LYS A 14 8.78 14.38 15.77
C LYS A 14 7.81 13.38 15.13
N GLN A 15 6.79 12.95 15.87
CA GLN A 15 5.76 12.04 15.37
C GLN A 15 5.00 12.66 14.18
N LYS A 16 4.58 13.92 14.28
CA LYS A 16 3.95 14.64 13.17
C LYS A 16 4.85 14.74 11.94
N LYS A 17 6.14 15.05 12.11
CA LYS A 17 7.12 15.09 11.01
C LYS A 17 7.36 13.72 10.36
N LYS A 18 7.23 12.62 11.11
CA LYS A 18 7.31 11.26 10.56
C LYS A 18 6.05 10.92 9.77
N ASN A 19 4.87 11.24 10.31
CA ASN A 19 3.59 10.98 9.67
C ASN A 19 3.36 11.83 8.42
N SER A 20 3.84 13.07 8.39
CA SER A 20 3.78 13.93 7.21
C SER A 20 4.65 13.44 6.04
N LYS A 21 5.53 12.46 6.27
CA LYS A 21 6.27 11.79 5.19
C LYS A 21 5.61 10.49 4.74
N LEU A 22 4.64 10.00 5.51
CA LEU A 22 3.88 8.79 5.22
C LEU A 22 2.55 9.13 4.54
N HIS A 23 2.58 10.01 3.54
CA HIS A 23 1.40 10.28 2.72
C HIS A 23 1.17 9.10 1.76
N LYS A 24 0.29 8.19 2.16
CA LYS A 24 -0.35 7.26 1.23
C LYS A 24 -1.55 7.99 0.64
N SER A 25 -1.50 8.32 -0.64
CA SER A 25 -2.69 8.77 -1.34
C SER A 25 -3.65 7.58 -1.45
N ASN A 26 -4.89 7.72 -0.99
CA ASN A 26 -5.93 6.71 -1.20
C ASN A 26 -6.36 6.62 -2.68
N LYS A 27 -5.84 7.50 -3.55
CA LYS A 27 -6.12 7.45 -4.98
C LYS A 27 -5.21 6.41 -5.62
N PRO A 28 -5.74 5.52 -6.49
CA PRO A 28 -4.89 4.66 -7.29
C PRO A 28 -3.96 5.55 -8.11
N LYS A 29 -2.68 5.15 -8.19
CA LYS A 29 -1.71 5.85 -9.03
C LYS A 29 -2.22 5.76 -10.47
N TYR A 30 -2.33 6.90 -11.16
CA TYR A 30 -2.67 6.88 -12.57
C TYR A 30 -1.55 6.13 -13.31
N ILE A 31 -1.96 5.08 -14.01
CA ILE A 31 -1.11 4.27 -14.87
C ILE A 31 -1.56 4.50 -16.32
N SER A 32 -0.63 4.49 -17.26
CA SER A 32 -0.96 4.71 -18.67
C SER A 32 -1.82 3.56 -19.20
N LYS A 33 -2.48 3.75 -20.36
CA LYS A 33 -3.27 2.68 -21.01
C LYS A 33 -2.43 1.43 -21.28
N ALA A 34 -1.16 1.60 -21.65
CA ALA A 34 -0.24 0.50 -21.90
C ALA A 34 0.13 -0.25 -20.61
N ASP A 35 0.37 0.48 -19.51
CA ASP A 35 0.71 -0.14 -18.22
C ASP A 35 -0.49 -0.87 -17.60
N ARG A 36 -1.70 -0.36 -17.80
CA ARG A 36 -2.93 -1.05 -17.37
C ARG A 36 -3.13 -2.36 -18.13
N ALA A 37 -2.95 -2.36 -19.45
CA ALA A 37 -3.05 -3.59 -20.25
C ALA A 37 -2.01 -4.64 -19.85
N LYS A 38 -0.79 -4.22 -19.48
CA LYS A 38 0.25 -5.13 -18.97
C LYS A 38 -0.13 -5.74 -17.62
N LEU A 39 -0.62 -4.93 -16.68
CA LEU A 39 -1.07 -5.42 -15.38
C LEU A 39 -2.28 -6.35 -15.49
N GLU A 40 -3.25 -6.04 -16.35
CA GLU A 40 -4.40 -6.92 -16.60
C GLU A 40 -3.95 -8.25 -17.20
N ALA A 41 -3.00 -8.28 -18.14
CA ALA A 41 -2.46 -9.52 -18.69
C ALA A 41 -1.69 -10.35 -17.64
N GLU A 42 -0.90 -9.70 -16.77
CA GLU A 42 -0.20 -10.36 -15.67
C GLU A 42 -1.18 -10.90 -14.60
N GLU A 43 -2.25 -10.17 -14.33
CA GLU A 43 -3.30 -10.59 -13.38
C GLU A 43 -4.10 -11.77 -13.92
N GLN A 44 -4.45 -11.79 -15.23
CA GLN A 44 -5.11 -12.94 -15.86
C GLN A 44 -4.25 -14.22 -15.79
N VAL A 45 -2.95 -14.11 -16.04
CA VAL A 45 -2.03 -15.26 -15.95
C VAL A 45 -1.92 -15.78 -14.50
N GLN A 46 -1.96 -14.89 -13.50
CA GLN A 46 -1.97 -15.29 -12.10
C GLN A 46 -3.32 -15.87 -11.65
N THR A 47 -4.45 -15.34 -12.11
CA THR A 47 -5.76 -15.87 -11.77
C THR A 47 -5.99 -17.25 -12.37
N ASP A 48 -5.59 -17.47 -13.63
CA ASP A 48 -5.72 -18.77 -14.29
C ASP A 48 -4.86 -19.84 -13.59
N SER A 49 -3.66 -19.47 -13.14
CA SER A 49 -2.77 -20.36 -12.39
C SER A 49 -3.31 -20.68 -10.99
N ALA A 50 -4.09 -19.79 -10.37
CA ALA A 50 -4.68 -20.00 -9.05
C ALA A 50 -5.99 -20.80 -9.09
N THR A 51 -6.79 -20.66 -10.17
CA THR A 51 -8.02 -21.44 -10.36
C THR A 51 -7.74 -22.90 -10.70
N ILE A 52 -6.70 -23.19 -11.49
CA ILE A 52 -6.33 -24.56 -11.86
C ILE A 52 -5.89 -25.38 -10.63
N VAL A 53 -5.23 -24.75 -9.66
CA VAL A 53 -4.73 -25.45 -8.45
C VAL A 53 -5.85 -25.79 -7.44
N GLN A 54 -7.00 -25.11 -7.50
CA GLN A 54 -8.12 -25.37 -6.58
C GLN A 54 -9.13 -26.41 -7.11
N GLU A 55 -9.20 -26.62 -8.42
CA GLU A 55 -10.04 -27.70 -9.00
C GLU A 55 -9.41 -29.08 -8.82
N GLU A 56 -8.07 -29.21 -8.82
CA GLU A 56 -7.40 -30.51 -8.65
C GLU A 56 -7.35 -31.02 -7.19
N SER A 57 -7.68 -30.21 -6.18
CA SER A 57 -7.71 -30.67 -4.79
C SER A 57 -9.08 -31.17 -4.31
N ASN A 58 -10.11 -31.08 -5.15
CA ASN A 58 -11.49 -31.45 -4.82
C ASN A 58 -12.06 -32.60 -5.66
N GLY A 59 -11.22 -33.30 -6.44
CA GLY A 59 -11.56 -34.53 -7.17
C GLY A 59 -10.92 -35.76 -6.55
#